data_AF-A0AA43L1S8-F1
#
_entry.id   AF-A0AA43L1S8-F1
#
_cell.length_a   1.000
_cell.length_b   1.000
_cell.length_c   1.000
_cell.angle_alpha   90.00
_cell.angle_beta   90.00
_cell.angle_gamma   90.00
#
_symmetry.space_group_name_H-M   'P 1'
#
loop_
_entity.id
_entity.type
_entity.pdbx_description
1 polymer ?
#
loop_
_entity_poly.entity_id
_entity_poly.type
_entity_poly.pdbx_seq_one_letter_code
_entity_poly.pdbx_strand_id
1 'polypeptide(L)'
;MNRIKSARKRKKISQKELADQLSITQQAVSYYENGTRTPDKDTLETIAYLLQVPPEYLTGETNDPDGWGLWEDATGFKVDTIKKEIARMKDARHVIGDSDNLQNLIGQAVNNLDGRGNTDRGIINHIAYEVINLHSCLKDRYEDQQKLENLLGEGNTRIRPATLKNEDIIYDDLNVIAYEKAMAVLIQARRDLQQIPNDLSLK
;
A
#
# COMPACT_ATOMS: atom_id res chain seq x y z
N MET A 1 -7.03 -31.35 12.64
CA MET A 1 -7.40 -30.06 13.25
C MET A 1 -7.45 -29.03 12.14
N ASN A 2 -8.58 -28.34 11.93
CA ASN A 2 -8.70 -27.34 10.87
C ASN A 2 -8.14 -25.99 11.32
N ARG A 3 -7.33 -25.33 10.47
CA ARG A 3 -6.57 -24.13 10.81
C ARG A 3 -7.40 -22.86 10.87
N ILE A 4 -8.46 -22.75 10.05
CA ILE A 4 -9.45 -21.66 10.12
C ILE A 4 -10.11 -21.68 11.50
N LYS A 5 -10.55 -22.86 11.96
CA LYS A 5 -11.13 -23.04 13.29
C LYS A 5 -10.17 -22.65 14.42
N SER A 6 -8.90 -23.05 14.31
CA SER A 6 -7.87 -22.70 15.29
C SER A 6 -7.63 -21.19 15.34
N ALA A 7 -7.48 -20.55 14.18
CA ALA A 7 -7.30 -19.10 14.07
C ALA A 7 -8.51 -18.32 14.61
N ARG A 8 -9.73 -18.75 14.27
CA ARG A 8 -10.96 -18.13 14.78
C ARG A 8 -11.05 -18.20 16.30
N LYS A 9 -10.75 -19.37 16.89
CA LYS A 9 -10.72 -19.52 18.35
C LYS A 9 -9.62 -18.66 18.99
N ARG A 10 -8.46 -18.53 18.35
CA ARG A 10 -7.39 -17.63 18.81
C ARG A 10 -7.85 -16.17 18.83
N LYS A 11 -8.63 -15.76 17.82
CA LYS A 11 -9.25 -14.43 17.73
C LYS A 11 -10.48 -14.26 18.64
N LYS A 12 -10.92 -15.34 19.32
CA LYS A 12 -12.04 -15.37 20.27
C LYS A 12 -13.40 -14.96 19.68
N ILE A 13 -13.62 -15.21 18.39
CA ILE A 13 -14.91 -14.97 17.75
C ILE A 13 -15.63 -16.31 17.47
N SER A 14 -16.96 -16.27 17.38
CA SER A 14 -17.84 -17.37 17.03
C SER A 14 -17.90 -17.59 15.52
N GLN A 15 -18.39 -18.77 15.09
CA GLN A 15 -18.62 -19.02 13.66
C GLN A 15 -19.62 -18.04 13.05
N LYS A 16 -20.59 -17.59 13.85
CA LYS A 16 -21.58 -16.60 13.43
C LYS A 16 -20.93 -15.23 13.20
N GLU A 17 -20.13 -14.74 14.14
CA GLU A 17 -19.43 -13.46 13.98
C GLU A 17 -18.48 -13.46 12.77
N LEU A 18 -17.76 -14.57 12.53
CA LEU A 18 -16.94 -14.70 11.32
C LEU A 18 -17.80 -14.71 10.04
N ALA A 19 -18.95 -15.40 10.07
CA ALA A 19 -19.87 -15.44 8.93
C ALA A 19 -20.47 -14.06 8.62
N ASP A 20 -20.85 -13.32 9.66
CA ASP A 20 -21.39 -11.96 9.56
C ASP A 20 -20.34 -11.02 8.94
N GLN A 21 -19.07 -11.11 9.35
CA GLN A 21 -17.97 -10.32 8.75
C GLN A 21 -17.69 -10.70 7.29
N LEU A 22 -17.88 -11.97 6.92
CA LEU A 22 -17.71 -12.46 5.56
C LEU A 22 -18.95 -12.26 4.68
N SER A 23 -20.06 -11.79 5.24
CA SER A 23 -21.36 -11.72 4.56
C SER A 23 -21.83 -13.08 3.98
N ILE A 24 -21.60 -14.16 4.72
CA ILE A 24 -22.02 -15.53 4.35
C ILE A 24 -22.83 -16.18 5.47
N THR A 25 -23.34 -17.39 5.24
CA THR A 25 -24.06 -18.13 6.28
C THR A 25 -23.11 -18.77 7.29
N GLN A 26 -23.54 -18.91 8.55
CA GLN A 26 -22.80 -19.65 9.58
C GLN A 26 -22.49 -21.10 9.13
N GLN A 27 -23.40 -21.71 8.37
CA GLN A 27 -23.22 -23.04 7.81
C GLN A 27 -22.04 -23.09 6.84
N ALA A 28 -21.84 -22.04 6.01
CA ALA A 28 -20.70 -21.97 5.11
C ALA A 28 -19.36 -21.95 5.89
N VAL A 29 -19.27 -21.17 6.97
CA VAL A 29 -18.11 -21.18 7.87
C VAL A 29 -17.90 -22.57 8.49
N SER A 30 -18.98 -23.23 8.94
CA SER A 30 -18.90 -24.60 9.46
C SER A 30 -18.36 -25.59 8.43
N TYR A 31 -18.77 -25.48 7.15
CA TYR A 31 -18.24 -26.32 6.08
C TYR A 31 -16.74 -26.09 5.84
N TYR A 32 -16.29 -24.84 5.87
CA TYR A 32 -14.85 -24.53 5.79
C TYR A 32 -14.08 -25.11 6.97
N GLU A 33 -14.59 -24.96 8.20
CA GLU A 33 -13.94 -25.46 9.40
C GLU A 33 -13.93 -26.99 9.53
N ASN A 34 -14.85 -27.68 8.86
CA ASN A 34 -14.90 -29.14 8.82
C ASN A 34 -14.19 -29.71 7.59
N GLY A 35 -13.75 -28.87 6.66
CA GLY A 35 -13.09 -29.28 5.42
C GLY A 35 -14.02 -29.90 4.38
N THR A 36 -15.34 -29.75 4.54
CA THR A 36 -16.33 -30.25 3.56
C THR A 36 -16.48 -29.30 2.37
N ARG A 37 -16.02 -28.06 2.51
CA ARG A 37 -15.88 -27.09 1.43
C ARG A 37 -14.54 -26.36 1.59
N THR A 38 -13.94 -25.98 0.48
CA THR A 38 -12.74 -25.15 0.43
C THR A 38 -13.15 -23.74 0.02
N PRO A 39 -12.75 -22.68 0.76
CA PRO A 39 -12.93 -21.31 0.29
C PRO A 39 -12.10 -21.10 -0.99
N ASP A 40 -12.60 -20.27 -1.90
CA ASP A 40 -11.76 -19.78 -3.01
C ASP A 40 -10.66 -18.86 -2.50
N LYS A 41 -9.75 -18.46 -3.40
CA LYS A 41 -8.58 -17.65 -3.05
C LYS A 41 -8.98 -16.34 -2.35
N ASP A 42 -9.90 -15.59 -2.93
CA ASP A 42 -10.31 -14.27 -2.41
C ASP A 42 -11.00 -14.40 -1.04
N THR A 43 -11.85 -15.43 -0.87
CA THR A 43 -12.48 -15.74 0.41
C THR A 43 -11.44 -16.16 1.44
N LEU A 44 -10.45 -16.97 1.06
CA LEU A 44 -9.38 -17.42 1.95
C LEU A 44 -8.53 -16.24 2.43
N GLU A 45 -8.14 -15.34 1.53
CA GLU A 45 -7.41 -14.12 1.86
C GLU A 45 -8.21 -13.23 2.83
N THR A 46 -9.52 -13.09 2.58
CA THR A 46 -10.41 -12.35 3.48
C THR A 46 -10.51 -13.01 4.86
N ILE A 47 -10.64 -14.34 4.92
CA ILE A 47 -10.62 -15.09 6.19
C ILE A 47 -9.30 -14.86 6.92
N ALA A 48 -8.16 -14.95 6.23
CA ALA A 48 -6.84 -14.75 6.80
C ALA A 48 -6.71 -13.35 7.41
N TYR A 49 -7.15 -12.32 6.67
CA TYR A 49 -7.18 -10.94 7.12
C TYR A 49 -8.03 -10.75 8.39
N LEU A 50 -9.28 -11.22 8.39
CA LEU A 50 -10.20 -11.09 9.54
C LEU A 50 -9.69 -11.84 10.77
N LEU A 51 -9.06 -12.99 10.57
CA LEU A 51 -8.49 -13.80 11.63
C LEU A 51 -7.07 -13.38 12.05
N GLN A 52 -6.50 -12.38 11.37
CA GLN A 52 -5.17 -11.82 11.60
C GLN A 52 -4.05 -12.87 11.57
N VAL A 53 -4.11 -13.74 10.56
CA VAL A 53 -3.12 -14.79 10.30
C VAL A 53 -2.63 -14.67 8.86
N PRO A 54 -1.41 -15.12 8.52
CA PRO A 54 -0.99 -15.20 7.13
C PRO A 54 -1.82 -16.26 6.37
N PRO A 55 -2.18 -16.04 5.09
CA PRO A 55 -2.86 -17.06 4.28
C PRO A 55 -2.16 -18.42 4.26
N GLU A 56 -0.82 -18.41 4.26
CA GLU A 56 0.06 -19.58 4.33
C GLU A 56 -0.16 -20.40 5.61
N TYR A 57 -0.58 -19.76 6.70
CA TYR A 57 -0.99 -20.49 7.90
C TYR A 57 -2.27 -21.24 7.63
N LEU A 58 -3.26 -20.68 6.92
CA LEU A 58 -4.53 -21.36 6.63
C LEU A 58 -4.37 -22.52 5.63
N THR A 59 -3.53 -22.36 4.61
CA THR A 59 -3.22 -23.42 3.63
C THR A 59 -2.32 -24.52 4.22
N GLY A 60 -1.58 -24.19 5.29
CA GLY A 60 -0.72 -25.13 6.00
C GLY A 60 0.73 -25.14 5.52
N GLU A 61 1.11 -24.17 4.70
CA GLU A 61 2.50 -23.92 4.27
C GLU A 61 3.41 -23.48 5.43
N THR A 62 2.86 -22.83 6.45
CA THR A 62 3.56 -22.54 7.70
C THR A 62 2.82 -23.07 8.92
N ASN A 63 3.55 -23.47 9.96
CA ASN A 63 2.97 -23.77 11.29
C ASN A 63 2.91 -22.54 12.19
N ASP A 64 3.50 -21.41 11.78
CA ASP A 64 3.52 -20.17 12.52
C ASP A 64 2.21 -19.38 12.29
N PRO A 65 1.33 -19.27 13.30
CA PRO A 65 0.08 -18.54 13.18
C PRO A 65 0.24 -17.03 13.02
N ASP A 66 1.39 -16.48 13.41
CA ASP A 66 1.69 -15.05 13.39
C ASP A 66 2.58 -14.68 12.20
N GLY A 67 3.21 -15.68 11.55
CA GLY A 67 3.98 -15.50 10.32
C GLY A 67 5.34 -14.83 10.52
N TRP A 68 5.92 -14.84 11.72
CA TRP A 68 7.22 -14.23 12.00
C TRP A 68 8.32 -14.74 11.09
N GLY A 69 8.37 -16.07 10.87
CA GLY A 69 9.34 -16.67 9.94
C GLY A 69 9.14 -16.19 8.51
N LEU A 70 7.88 -16.10 8.05
CA LEU A 70 7.56 -15.62 6.69
C LEU A 70 8.04 -14.18 6.49
N TRP A 71 7.83 -13.32 7.48
CA TRP A 71 8.30 -11.94 7.44
C TRP A 71 9.82 -11.82 7.47
N GLU A 72 10.49 -12.61 8.30
CA GLU A 72 11.97 -12.65 8.34
C GLU A 72 12.54 -13.11 6.99
N ASP A 73 11.99 -14.19 6.42
CA ASP A 73 12.42 -14.72 5.12
C ASP A 73 12.15 -13.75 3.97
N ALA A 74 10.98 -13.09 3.95
CA ALA A 74 10.58 -12.19 2.88
C ALA A 74 11.30 -10.84 2.91
N THR A 75 11.67 -10.35 4.10
CA THR A 75 12.20 -8.99 4.28
C THR A 75 13.69 -8.96 4.61
N GLY A 76 14.24 -10.07 5.10
CA GLY A 76 15.60 -10.14 5.64
C GLY A 76 15.77 -9.50 7.03
N PHE A 77 14.74 -8.86 7.59
CA PHE A 77 14.79 -8.31 8.93
C PHE A 77 14.54 -9.38 9.98
N LYS A 78 15.43 -9.44 10.99
CA LYS A 78 15.26 -10.38 12.08
C LYS A 78 13.98 -10.14 12.85
N VAL A 79 13.32 -11.22 13.30
CA VAL A 79 12.08 -11.14 14.10
C VAL A 79 12.22 -10.21 15.31
N ASP A 80 13.35 -10.31 16.01
CA ASP A 80 13.65 -9.46 17.18
C ASP A 80 13.75 -7.97 16.83
N THR A 81 14.28 -7.66 15.64
CA THR A 81 14.37 -6.28 15.14
C THR A 81 12.97 -5.73 14.85
N ILE A 82 12.13 -6.51 14.17
CA ILE A 82 10.74 -6.14 13.88
C ILE A 82 9.98 -5.89 15.19
N LYS A 83 10.10 -6.78 16.18
CA LYS A 83 9.45 -6.62 17.49
C LYS A 83 9.90 -5.37 18.23
N LYS A 84 11.20 -5.05 18.21
CA LYS A 84 11.73 -3.81 18.79
C LYS A 84 11.15 -2.57 18.13
N GLU A 85 11.02 -2.59 16.80
CA GLU A 85 10.40 -1.49 16.06
C GLU A 85 8.90 -1.35 16.37
N ILE A 86 8.16 -2.46 16.51
CA ILE A 86 6.77 -2.43 16.98
C ILE A 86 6.66 -1.78 18.37
N ALA A 87 7.55 -2.15 19.29
CA ALA A 87 7.57 -1.54 20.62
C ALA A 87 7.83 -0.02 20.54
N ARG A 88 8.85 0.39 19.77
CA ARG A 88 9.16 1.81 19.52
C ARG A 88 7.95 2.58 18.96
N MET A 89 7.27 2.03 17.95
CA MET A 89 6.07 2.65 17.36
C MET A 89 4.94 2.81 18.40
N LYS A 90 4.71 1.80 19.22
CA LYS A 90 3.69 1.83 20.28
C LYS A 90 4.04 2.86 21.36
N ASP A 91 5.28 2.89 21.82
CA ASP A 91 5.76 3.84 22.82
C ASP A 91 5.67 5.28 22.33
N ALA A 92 5.99 5.50 21.04
CA ALA A 92 5.82 6.79 20.39
C ALA A 92 4.35 7.16 20.10
N ARG A 93 3.41 6.22 20.31
CA ARG A 93 1.99 6.34 19.90
C ARG A 93 1.83 6.66 18.42
N HIS A 94 2.69 6.10 17.59
CA HIS A 94 2.74 6.32 16.14
C HIS A 94 2.46 5.00 15.41
N VAL A 95 1.25 4.47 15.60
CA VAL A 95 0.72 3.33 14.84
C VAL A 95 -0.45 3.84 14.01
N ILE A 96 -0.45 3.54 12.72
CA ILE A 96 -1.52 3.92 11.80
C ILE A 96 -2.50 2.75 11.61
N GLY A 97 -3.80 3.04 11.53
CA GLY A 97 -4.83 2.00 11.38
C GLY A 97 -5.06 1.19 12.66
N ASP A 98 -5.29 -0.12 12.52
CA ASP A 98 -5.65 -1.01 13.64
C ASP A 98 -4.42 -1.38 14.48
N SER A 99 -4.29 -0.77 15.66
CA SER A 99 -3.17 -1.01 16.59
C SER A 99 -3.18 -2.38 17.27
N ASP A 100 -4.30 -3.10 17.20
CA ASP A 100 -4.45 -4.43 17.78
C ASP A 100 -4.21 -5.55 16.74
N ASN A 101 -4.12 -5.18 15.46
CA ASN A 101 -3.80 -6.11 14.38
C ASN A 101 -2.29 -6.33 14.26
N LEU A 102 -1.85 -7.54 14.60
CA LEU A 102 -0.43 -7.90 14.55
C LEU A 102 0.16 -7.79 13.13
N GLN A 103 -0.57 -8.18 12.09
CA GLN A 103 -0.06 -8.10 10.72
C GLN A 103 0.10 -6.64 10.26
N ASN A 104 -0.81 -5.75 10.69
CA ASN A 104 -0.67 -4.31 10.48
C ASN A 104 0.58 -3.75 11.17
N LEU A 105 0.83 -4.15 12.43
CA LEU A 105 2.01 -3.74 13.18
C LEU A 105 3.30 -4.24 12.54
N ILE A 106 3.35 -5.50 12.10
CA ILE A 106 4.53 -6.08 11.44
C ILE A 106 4.82 -5.34 10.14
N GLY A 107 3.81 -5.17 9.28
CA GLY A 107 3.97 -4.47 8.00
C GLY A 107 4.49 -3.03 8.17
N GLN A 108 3.96 -2.28 9.15
CA GLN A 108 4.45 -0.94 9.47
C GLN A 108 5.89 -0.96 9.98
N ALA A 109 6.23 -1.89 10.89
CA ALA A 109 7.58 -2.00 11.41
C ALA A 109 8.60 -2.29 10.30
N VAL A 110 8.30 -3.24 9.43
CA VAL A 110 9.14 -3.57 8.26
C VAL A 110 9.31 -2.36 7.35
N ASN A 111 8.22 -1.66 7.01
CA ASN A 111 8.29 -0.46 6.18
C ASN A 111 9.14 0.64 6.85
N ASN A 112 9.01 0.82 8.16
CA ASN A 112 9.83 1.79 8.90
C ASN A 112 11.32 1.42 8.86
N LEU A 113 11.65 0.15 9.12
CA LEU A 113 13.02 -0.36 9.09
C LEU A 113 13.66 -0.19 7.71
N ASP A 114 12.85 -0.28 6.65
CA ASP A 114 13.28 -0.05 5.27
C ASP A 114 13.19 1.43 4.83
N GLY A 115 12.89 2.34 5.76
CA GLY A 115 12.80 3.79 5.48
C GLY A 115 11.63 4.22 4.59
N ARG A 116 10.68 3.31 4.31
CA ARG A 116 9.48 3.54 3.48
C ARG A 116 8.20 3.77 4.29
N GLY A 117 8.24 3.53 5.59
CA GLY A 117 7.08 3.64 6.48
C GLY A 117 6.88 5.04 7.05
N ASN A 118 6.31 5.13 8.25
CA ASN A 118 6.07 6.37 8.98
C ASN A 118 7.33 6.90 9.66
N THR A 119 8.39 7.01 8.88
CA THR A 119 9.65 7.67 9.24
C THR A 119 9.69 9.03 8.55
N ASP A 120 10.56 9.93 9.00
CA ASP A 120 10.71 11.24 8.33
C ASP A 120 10.94 11.07 6.82
N ARG A 121 11.83 10.15 6.43
CA ARG A 121 12.10 9.86 5.02
C ARG A 121 10.89 9.25 4.30
N GLY A 122 10.23 8.26 4.90
CA GLY A 122 9.08 7.62 4.27
C GLY A 122 7.90 8.58 4.09
N ILE A 123 7.64 9.46 5.07
CA ILE A 123 6.63 10.52 4.97
C ILE A 123 7.00 11.51 3.85
N ILE A 124 8.24 12.00 3.82
CA ILE A 124 8.70 12.91 2.77
C ILE A 124 8.55 12.27 1.39
N ASN A 125 8.93 11.00 1.24
CA ASN A 125 8.80 10.26 0.00
C ASN A 125 7.33 10.09 -0.42
N HIS A 126 6.44 9.81 0.53
CA HIS A 126 5.01 9.73 0.26
C HIS A 126 4.45 11.07 -0.24
N ILE A 127 4.79 12.18 0.42
CA ILE A 127 4.37 13.51 -0.05
C ILE A 127 4.96 13.83 -1.43
N ALA A 128 6.23 13.48 -1.68
CA ALA A 128 6.83 13.66 -3.00
C ALA A 128 6.12 12.84 -4.09
N TYR A 129 5.62 11.65 -3.75
CA TYR A 129 4.78 10.85 -4.64
C TYR A 129 3.42 11.51 -4.91
N GLU A 130 2.76 12.06 -3.89
CA GLU A 130 1.50 12.80 -4.10
C GLU A 130 1.68 14.03 -4.99
N VAL A 131 2.83 14.72 -4.91
CA VAL A 131 3.15 15.81 -5.84
C VAL A 131 3.26 15.31 -7.29
N ILE A 132 3.78 14.10 -7.52
CA ILE A 132 3.79 13.47 -8.85
C ILE A 132 2.36 13.19 -9.33
N ASN A 133 1.49 12.68 -8.45
CA ASN A 133 0.09 12.43 -8.80
C ASN A 133 -0.64 13.73 -9.17
N LEU A 134 -0.42 14.80 -8.41
CA LEU A 134 -0.96 16.13 -8.73
C LEU A 134 -0.43 16.64 -10.08
N HIS A 135 0.85 16.43 -10.37
CA HIS A 135 1.44 16.78 -11.66
C HIS A 135 0.78 16.01 -12.82
N SER A 136 0.58 14.71 -12.67
CA SER A 136 -0.14 13.89 -13.66
C SER A 136 -1.60 14.34 -13.82
N CYS A 137 -2.31 14.59 -12.71
CA CYS A 137 -3.69 15.10 -12.75
C CYS A 137 -3.79 16.45 -13.48
N LEU A 138 -2.83 17.35 -13.25
CA LEU A 138 -2.78 18.64 -13.94
C LEU A 138 -2.57 18.44 -15.45
N LYS A 139 -1.62 17.58 -15.81
CA LYS A 139 -1.34 17.20 -17.19
C LYS A 139 -2.58 16.64 -17.89
N ASP A 140 -3.24 15.67 -17.29
CA ASP A 140 -4.42 15.00 -17.86
C ASP A 140 -5.62 15.95 -18.04
N ARG A 141 -5.66 17.07 -17.32
CA ARG A 141 -6.72 18.09 -17.42
C ARG A 141 -6.41 19.22 -18.39
N TYR A 142 -5.14 19.49 -18.67
CA TYR A 142 -4.71 20.57 -19.55
C TYR A 142 -4.34 20.09 -20.95
N GLU A 143 -3.68 18.94 -21.05
CA GLU A 143 -3.21 18.41 -22.33
C GLU A 143 -4.35 17.76 -23.11
N ASP A 144 -4.54 18.21 -24.35
CA ASP A 144 -5.44 17.63 -25.32
C ASP A 144 -4.75 16.42 -25.98
N GLN A 145 -5.26 15.24 -25.65
CA GLN A 145 -4.76 13.96 -26.16
C GLN A 145 -4.82 13.88 -27.69
N GLN A 146 -5.84 14.48 -28.35
CA GLN A 146 -5.97 14.43 -29.81
C GLN A 146 -4.91 15.30 -30.48
N LYS A 147 -4.65 16.51 -29.94
CA LYS A 147 -3.55 17.36 -30.43
C LYS A 147 -2.21 16.65 -30.28
N LEU A 148 -1.98 16.03 -29.13
CA LEU A 148 -0.75 15.27 -28.89
C LEU A 148 -0.62 14.09 -29.87
N GLU A 149 -1.67 13.33 -30.12
CA GLU A 149 -1.65 12.20 -31.06
C GLU A 149 -1.40 12.65 -32.50
N ASN A 150 -2.05 13.74 -32.93
CA ASN A 150 -1.83 14.34 -34.25
C ASN A 150 -0.38 14.79 -34.47
N LEU A 151 0.30 15.24 -33.41
CA LEU A 151 1.70 15.69 -33.46
C LEU A 151 2.72 14.55 -33.38
N LEU A 152 2.37 13.42 -32.75
CA LEU A 152 3.28 12.28 -32.58
C LEU A 152 3.23 11.26 -33.72
N GLY A 153 2.17 11.29 -34.54
CA GLY A 153 1.97 10.37 -35.67
C GLY A 153 1.67 8.92 -35.26
N GLU A 154 1.28 8.09 -36.24
CA GLU A 154 1.03 6.66 -36.01
C GLU A 154 2.35 5.87 -35.92
N GLY A 155 2.73 5.44 -34.71
CA GLY A 155 3.94 4.62 -34.50
C GLY A 155 4.11 4.08 -33.08
N ASN A 156 4.75 2.92 -32.96
CA ASN A 156 4.89 2.15 -31.69
C ASN A 156 5.84 2.76 -30.64
N THR A 157 6.49 3.90 -30.94
CA THR A 157 7.33 4.63 -29.97
C THR A 157 6.92 6.10 -29.93
N ARG A 158 6.01 6.42 -29.00
CA ARG A 158 5.50 7.77 -28.74
C ARG A 158 6.53 8.61 -27.95
N ILE A 159 7.62 9.02 -28.61
CA ILE A 159 8.62 9.92 -28.01
C ILE A 159 8.20 11.37 -28.25
N ARG A 160 8.05 12.17 -27.18
CA ARG A 160 7.76 13.61 -27.30
C ARG A 160 8.95 14.36 -27.92
N PRO A 161 8.79 15.07 -29.05
CA PRO A 161 9.86 15.87 -29.64
C PRO A 161 10.33 16.98 -28.69
N ALA A 162 11.63 17.27 -28.67
CA ALA A 162 12.20 18.33 -27.83
C ALA A 162 11.75 19.75 -28.23
N THR A 163 11.21 19.91 -29.45
CA THR A 163 10.72 21.18 -30.00
C THR A 163 9.25 21.45 -29.71
N LEU A 164 8.53 20.48 -29.14
CA LEU A 164 7.10 20.57 -28.83
C LEU A 164 6.85 21.66 -27.78
N LYS A 165 5.95 22.62 -28.06
CA LYS A 165 5.56 23.63 -27.08
C LYS A 165 4.30 23.18 -26.35
N ASN A 166 4.15 23.66 -25.11
CA ASN A 166 2.92 23.41 -24.34
C ASN A 166 1.67 23.97 -25.04
N GLU A 167 1.82 25.12 -25.71
CA GLU A 167 0.77 25.76 -26.53
C GLU A 167 0.19 24.81 -27.60
N ASP A 168 1.02 23.91 -28.14
CA ASP A 168 0.63 23.00 -29.21
C ASP A 168 -0.20 21.81 -28.70
N ILE A 169 -0.19 21.54 -27.39
CA ILE A 169 -0.73 20.32 -26.81
C ILE A 169 -1.78 20.55 -25.72
N ILE A 170 -2.07 21.78 -25.32
CA ILE A 170 -3.15 22.06 -24.37
C ILE A 170 -4.48 22.35 -25.07
N TYR A 171 -5.60 22.19 -24.37
CA TYR A 171 -6.93 22.59 -24.87
C TYR A 171 -6.98 24.10 -25.20
N ASP A 172 -7.67 24.46 -26.27
CA ASP A 172 -7.72 25.84 -26.81
C ASP A 172 -8.38 26.87 -25.88
N ASP A 173 -9.25 26.42 -24.97
CA ASP A 173 -9.94 27.26 -23.99
C ASP A 173 -9.14 27.45 -22.69
N LEU A 174 -7.95 26.85 -22.59
CA LEU A 174 -7.09 26.90 -21.42
C LEU A 174 -5.88 27.83 -21.60
N ASN A 175 -5.39 28.36 -20.49
CA ASN A 175 -4.28 29.32 -20.49
C ASN A 175 -2.92 28.60 -20.27
N VAL A 176 -2.04 28.67 -21.27
CA VAL A 176 -0.71 28.03 -21.20
C VAL A 176 0.17 28.57 -20.07
N ILE A 177 0.11 29.88 -19.79
CA ILE A 177 0.92 30.49 -18.73
C ILE A 177 0.46 29.98 -17.36
N ALA A 178 -0.84 29.76 -17.17
CA ALA A 178 -1.38 29.17 -15.94
C ALA A 178 -0.91 27.71 -15.77
N TYR A 179 -0.95 26.92 -16.84
CA TYR A 179 -0.43 25.55 -16.85
C TYR A 179 1.06 25.49 -16.48
N GLU A 180 1.90 26.29 -17.16
CA GLU A 180 3.34 26.32 -16.94
C GLU A 180 3.71 26.74 -15.52
N LYS A 181 3.02 27.75 -14.98
CA LYS A 181 3.23 28.18 -13.59
C LYS A 181 2.86 27.07 -12.60
N ALA A 182 1.72 26.42 -12.79
CA ALA A 182 1.29 25.34 -11.91
C ALA A 182 2.25 24.13 -11.99
N MET A 183 2.69 23.75 -13.20
CA MET A 183 3.69 22.70 -13.41
C MET A 183 5.01 23.04 -12.73
N ALA A 184 5.51 24.27 -12.88
CA ALA A 184 6.75 24.72 -12.25
C ALA A 184 6.69 24.64 -10.72
N VAL A 185 5.56 25.01 -10.10
CA VAL A 185 5.35 24.88 -8.65
C VAL A 185 5.46 23.42 -8.20
N LEU A 186 4.79 22.49 -8.91
CA LEU A 186 4.82 21.07 -8.55
C LEU A 186 6.22 20.45 -8.76
N ILE A 187 6.90 20.81 -9.84
CA ILE A 187 8.28 20.36 -10.11
C ILE A 187 9.23 20.85 -9.02
N GLN A 188 9.12 22.13 -8.63
CA GLN A 188 9.97 22.70 -7.59
C GLN A 188 9.67 22.07 -6.23
N ALA A 189 8.40 21.92 -5.86
CA ALA A 189 8.01 21.27 -4.61
C ALA A 189 8.58 19.84 -4.50
N ARG A 190 8.48 19.05 -5.58
CA ARG A 190 9.07 17.71 -5.64
C ARG A 190 10.59 17.75 -5.44
N ARG A 191 11.28 18.67 -6.13
CA ARG A 191 12.73 18.82 -6.03
C ARG A 191 13.14 19.18 -4.60
N ASP A 192 12.46 20.13 -3.98
CA ASP A 192 12.75 20.58 -2.61
C ASP A 192 12.58 19.44 -1.61
N LEU A 193 11.51 18.65 -1.72
CA LEU A 193 11.27 17.46 -0.90
C LEU A 193 12.40 16.43 -1.05
N GLN A 194 12.89 16.20 -2.27
CA GLN A 194 14.00 15.27 -2.52
C GLN A 194 15.34 15.74 -1.93
N GLN A 195 15.53 17.05 -1.78
CA GLN A 195 16.77 17.63 -1.25
C GLN A 195 16.83 17.65 0.28
N ILE A 196 15.73 17.38 0.98
CA ILE A 196 15.74 17.28 2.44
C ILE A 196 16.71 16.16 2.85
N PRO A 197 17.67 16.39 3.78
CA PRO A 197 18.62 15.37 4.23
C PRO A 197 17.98 14.18 4.95
N ASN A 198 18.64 13.01 4.92
CA ASN A 198 18.16 11.77 5.56
C ASN A 198 18.36 11.75 7.08
N ASP A 199 19.27 12.57 7.58
CA ASP A 199 19.84 12.55 8.92
C ASP A 199 19.43 13.77 9.74
N LEU A 200 18.20 14.24 9.57
CA LEU A 200 17.66 15.30 10.40
C LEU A 200 17.54 14.80 11.84
N SER A 201 18.56 15.08 12.66
CA SER A 201 18.51 14.82 14.10
C SER A 201 17.34 15.60 14.71
N LEU A 202 16.41 14.90 15.35
CA LEU A 202 15.45 15.53 16.25
C LEU A 202 16.26 16.28 17.33
N LYS A 203 16.14 17.61 17.36
CA LYS A 203 16.73 18.45 18.41
C LYS A 203 15.92 18.35 19.70
#